data_AF-A0A4R5PF48-F1
#
_entry.id   AF-A0A4R5PF48-F1
#
_cell.length_a   1.000
_cell.length_b   1.000
_cell.length_c   1.000
_cell.angle_alpha   90.00
_cell.angle_beta   90.00
_cell.angle_gamma   90.00
#
_symmetry.space_group_name_H-M   'P 1'
#
loop_
_entity.id
_entity.type
_entity.pdbx_description
1 polymer ?
#
loop_
_entity_poly.entity_id
_entity_poly.type
_entity_poly.pdbx_seq_one_letter_code
_entity_poly.pdbx_strand_id
1 'polypeptide(L)'
;MSTVTVESREISPLARLAFAPKPELRSLALELPILPMALAPESRTSWGRLAFEILSDAHGWLRPLYQLVQNAQALEPITEYLEEHPRLGRSSRQLAADIQRLISSTAPADPYLRETLTTLIQAAWGAAVDRFENDHLPAFRPPDAEEQLVALASAIAQTRSMALSLRADEHRGFADALAAMLTEIGFPLGVRDLVLESVASGEPINLRSDIEGEEN
;
A
#
# COMPACT_ATOMS: atom_id res chain seq x y z
N MET A 1 -10.21 34.60 -27.25
CA MET A 1 -9.67 34.11 -25.97
C MET A 1 -10.42 32.83 -25.64
N SER A 2 -9.82 31.67 -25.91
CA SER A 2 -10.42 30.36 -25.60
C SER A 2 -10.13 30.03 -24.15
N THR A 3 -11.18 30.03 -23.34
CA THR A 3 -11.19 29.48 -21.98
C THR A 3 -11.11 27.97 -22.10
N VAL A 4 -9.90 27.41 -21.94
CA VAL A 4 -9.73 25.97 -21.68
C VAL A 4 -10.23 25.73 -20.26
N THR A 5 -11.46 25.25 -20.15
CA THR A 5 -11.95 24.58 -18.95
C THR A 5 -11.08 23.35 -18.75
N VAL A 6 -10.07 23.45 -17.88
CA VAL A 6 -9.41 22.28 -17.30
C VAL A 6 -10.44 21.69 -16.35
N GLU A 7 -11.32 20.83 -16.88
CA GLU A 7 -12.04 19.88 -16.04
C GLU A 7 -10.96 19.10 -15.30
N SER A 8 -10.95 19.21 -13.97
CA SER A 8 -10.22 18.30 -13.12
C SER A 8 -10.70 16.88 -13.43
N ARG A 9 -9.99 16.19 -14.34
CA ARG A 9 -10.25 14.79 -14.64
C ARG A 9 -9.89 14.01 -13.40
N GLU A 10 -10.91 13.70 -12.61
CA GLU A 10 -10.77 12.72 -11.53
C GLU A 10 -10.14 11.44 -12.11
N ILE A 11 -9.25 10.82 -11.34
CA ILE A 11 -8.65 9.53 -11.70
C ILE A 11 -9.77 8.55 -12.03
N SER A 12 -9.66 7.89 -13.19
CA SER A 12 -10.69 6.96 -13.64
C SER A 12 -10.86 5.84 -12.61
N PRO A 13 -12.08 5.28 -12.46
CA PRO A 13 -12.30 4.18 -11.52
C PRO A 13 -11.38 2.98 -11.78
N LEU A 14 -11.03 2.73 -13.05
CA LEU A 14 -10.12 1.64 -13.44
C LEU A 14 -8.68 1.94 -13.04
N ALA A 15 -8.16 3.14 -13.29
CA ALA A 15 -6.83 3.53 -12.84
C ALA A 15 -6.74 3.49 -11.30
N ARG A 16 -7.79 3.95 -10.61
CA ARG A 16 -7.87 3.88 -9.15
C ARG A 16 -7.82 2.43 -8.66
N LEU A 17 -8.49 1.50 -9.34
CA LEU A 17 -8.48 0.08 -8.98
C LEU A 17 -7.13 -0.60 -9.28
N ALA A 18 -6.55 -0.36 -10.47
CA ALA A 18 -5.28 -0.96 -10.88
C ALA A 18 -4.11 -0.55 -9.97
N PHE A 19 -4.13 0.69 -9.48
CA PHE A 19 -3.08 1.23 -8.61
C PHE A 19 -3.47 1.29 -7.13
N ALA A 20 -4.63 0.74 -6.76
CA ALA A 20 -5.10 0.69 -5.38
C ALA A 20 -4.08 -0.02 -4.48
N PRO A 21 -3.98 0.40 -3.21
CA PRO A 21 -3.18 -0.34 -2.24
C PRO A 21 -3.65 -1.79 -2.13
N LYS A 22 -2.67 -2.69 -2.01
CA LYS A 22 -2.96 -4.11 -1.85
C LYS A 22 -3.50 -4.40 -0.45
N PRO A 23 -4.37 -5.40 -0.27
CA PRO A 23 -4.93 -5.75 1.04
C PRO A 23 -3.86 -6.02 2.11
N GLU A 24 -2.71 -6.58 1.71
CA GLU A 24 -1.57 -6.89 2.58
C GLU A 24 -0.95 -5.63 3.20
N LEU A 25 -1.15 -4.45 2.59
CA LEU A 25 -0.75 -3.18 3.20
C LEU A 25 -1.42 -3.01 4.57
N ARG A 26 -2.69 -3.40 4.70
CA ARG A 26 -3.42 -3.27 5.96
C ARG A 26 -3.14 -4.43 6.92
N SER A 27 -3.09 -5.65 6.41
CA SER A 27 -3.03 -6.85 7.25
C SER A 27 -1.62 -7.25 7.67
N LEU A 28 -0.61 -7.08 6.82
CA LEU A 28 0.74 -7.65 7.04
C LEU A 28 1.84 -6.61 7.22
N ALA A 29 1.59 -5.33 6.89
CA ALA A 29 2.67 -4.34 6.86
C ALA A 29 3.44 -4.19 8.18
N LEU A 30 2.78 -4.28 9.35
CA LEU A 30 3.45 -4.17 10.67
C LEU A 30 4.34 -5.37 11.01
N GLU A 31 4.17 -6.50 10.31
CA GLU A 31 5.05 -7.67 10.43
C GLU A 31 6.31 -7.51 9.57
N LEU A 32 6.20 -6.73 8.48
CA LEU A 32 7.31 -6.52 7.56
C LEU A 32 8.39 -5.61 8.18
N PRO A 33 9.69 -5.93 7.99
CA PRO A 33 10.78 -5.10 8.50
C PRO A 33 10.86 -3.73 7.81
N ILE A 34 10.49 -3.68 6.53
CA ILE A 34 10.47 -2.49 5.69
C ILE A 34 9.13 -2.48 4.97
N LEU A 35 8.50 -1.31 4.87
CA LEU A 35 7.27 -1.13 4.11
C LEU A 35 7.58 -1.15 2.60
N PRO A 36 7.18 -2.19 1.84
CA PRO A 36 7.48 -2.24 0.42
C PRO A 36 6.49 -1.38 -0.36
N MET A 37 7.00 -0.50 -1.24
CA MET A 37 6.18 0.29 -2.16
C MET A 37 5.31 -0.58 -3.08
N ALA A 38 5.66 -1.85 -3.28
CA ALA A 38 4.87 -2.83 -4.01
C ALA A 38 3.45 -3.03 -3.46
N LEU A 39 3.22 -2.71 -2.18
CA LEU A 39 1.91 -2.77 -1.53
C LEU A 39 1.04 -1.53 -1.80
N ALA A 40 1.61 -0.46 -2.35
CA ALA A 40 0.90 0.74 -2.73
C ALA A 40 1.37 1.17 -4.14
N PRO A 41 0.92 0.49 -5.21
CA PRO A 41 1.49 0.64 -6.56
C PRO A 41 1.48 2.08 -7.10
N GLU A 42 0.47 2.88 -6.75
CA GLU A 42 0.40 4.31 -7.10
C GLU A 42 1.64 5.12 -6.65
N SER A 43 2.32 4.65 -5.59
CA SER A 43 3.54 5.25 -5.05
C SER A 43 4.74 5.18 -6.01
N ARG A 44 4.63 4.43 -7.12
CA ARG A 44 5.65 4.38 -8.17
C ARG A 44 5.74 5.66 -8.99
N THR A 45 4.71 6.51 -8.93
CA THR A 45 4.76 7.87 -9.44
C THR A 45 5.59 8.78 -8.51
N SER A 46 6.10 9.90 -9.03
CA SER A 46 6.89 10.84 -8.24
C SER A 46 6.08 11.49 -7.11
N TRP A 47 4.80 11.79 -7.36
CA TRP A 47 3.89 12.39 -6.40
C TRP A 47 3.32 11.35 -5.42
N GLY A 48 3.01 10.15 -5.87
CA GLY A 48 2.56 9.06 -4.99
C GLY A 48 3.64 8.66 -3.99
N ARG A 49 4.92 8.75 -4.38
CA ARG A 49 6.05 8.54 -3.47
C ARG A 49 6.03 9.48 -2.27
N LEU A 50 5.66 10.75 -2.46
CA LEU A 50 5.58 11.73 -1.36
C LEU A 50 4.52 11.33 -0.34
N ALA A 51 3.35 10.87 -0.80
CA ALA A 51 2.31 10.33 0.08
C ALA A 51 2.81 9.08 0.83
N PHE A 52 3.54 8.22 0.13
CA PHE A 52 4.07 6.98 0.68
C PHE A 52 5.17 7.22 1.73
N GLU A 53 6.01 8.23 1.57
CA GLU A 53 7.01 8.61 2.57
C GLU A 53 6.35 8.93 3.92
N ILE A 54 5.22 9.63 3.93
CA ILE A 54 4.44 9.90 5.15
C ILE A 54 3.90 8.59 5.77
N LEU A 55 3.43 7.67 4.93
CA LEU A 55 2.96 6.36 5.39
C LEU A 55 4.12 5.49 5.92
N SER A 56 5.27 5.52 5.25
CA SER A 56 6.50 4.82 5.64
C SER A 56 7.02 5.36 6.97
N ASP A 57 6.95 6.68 7.19
CA ASP A 57 7.23 7.25 8.48
C ASP A 57 6.29 6.66 9.54
N ALA A 58 4.98 6.65 9.30
CA ALA A 58 4.01 6.03 10.22
C ALA A 58 4.34 4.56 10.53
N HIS A 59 4.71 3.79 9.52
CA HIS A 59 5.18 2.41 9.68
C HIS A 59 6.43 2.34 10.56
N GLY A 60 7.43 3.18 10.31
CA GLY A 60 8.69 3.20 11.06
C GLY A 60 8.52 3.47 12.57
N TRP A 61 7.41 4.10 12.98
CA TRP A 61 7.07 4.29 14.38
C TRP A 61 6.12 3.21 14.94
N LEU A 62 5.12 2.78 14.17
CA LEU A 62 4.15 1.79 14.64
C LEU A 62 4.72 0.37 14.67
N ARG A 63 5.60 0.01 13.73
CA ARG A 63 6.14 -1.35 13.61
C ARG A 63 7.00 -1.74 14.82
N PRO A 64 7.98 -0.93 15.28
CA PRO A 64 8.72 -1.26 16.51
C PRO A 64 7.81 -1.39 17.72
N LEU A 65 6.84 -0.49 17.87
CA LEU A 65 5.85 -0.53 18.95
C LEU A 65 5.00 -1.82 18.89
N TYR A 66 4.55 -2.22 17.70
CA TYR A 66 3.84 -3.48 17.47
C TYR A 66 4.69 -4.69 17.89
N GLN A 67 5.96 -4.71 17.48
CA GLN A 67 6.89 -5.79 17.83
C GLN A 67 7.19 -5.84 19.34
N LEU A 68 7.26 -4.69 20.02
CA LEU A 68 7.42 -4.63 21.48
C LEU A 68 6.21 -5.21 22.19
N VAL A 69 4.98 -4.85 21.78
CA VAL A 69 3.75 -5.40 22.36
C VAL A 69 3.66 -6.92 22.19
N GLN A 70 4.09 -7.43 21.04
CA GLN A 70 4.08 -8.87 20.76
C GLN A 70 5.14 -9.64 21.56
N ASN A 71 6.36 -9.10 21.68
CA ASN A 71 7.53 -9.88 22.10
C ASN A 71 8.10 -9.53 23.48
N ALA A 72 7.90 -8.31 23.99
CA ALA A 72 8.47 -7.91 25.29
C ALA A 72 7.91 -8.81 26.39
N GLN A 73 8.66 -9.14 27.44
CA GLN A 73 8.11 -9.94 28.56
C GLN A 73 7.41 -9.07 29.60
N ALA A 74 7.76 -7.78 29.64
CA ALA A 74 7.24 -6.79 30.57
C ALA A 74 6.69 -5.56 29.81
N LEU A 75 6.03 -4.64 30.51
CA LEU A 75 5.34 -3.49 29.89
C LEU A 75 6.21 -2.24 29.81
N GLU A 76 7.25 -2.16 30.63
CA GLU A 76 8.19 -1.04 30.74
C GLU A 76 8.84 -0.68 29.38
N PRO A 77 9.27 -1.64 28.54
CA PRO A 77 9.83 -1.30 27.22
C PRO A 77 8.83 -0.61 26.28
N ILE A 78 7.53 -0.84 26.46
CA ILE A 78 6.48 -0.20 25.67
C ILE A 78 6.35 1.27 26.09
N THR A 79 6.35 1.54 27.40
CA THR A 79 6.27 2.90 27.92
C THR A 79 7.53 3.71 27.62
N GLU A 80 8.72 3.11 27.78
CA GLU A 80 10.00 3.73 27.43
C GLU A 80 10.04 4.12 25.95
N TYR A 81 9.61 3.22 25.06
CA TYR A 81 9.54 3.53 23.63
C TYR A 81 8.68 4.75 23.31
N LEU A 82 7.52 4.89 23.96
CA LEU A 82 6.62 6.03 23.73
C LEU A 82 7.21 7.35 24.24
N GLU A 83 8.05 7.31 25.27
CA GLU A 83 8.75 8.47 25.83
C GLU A 83 9.96 8.88 24.98
N GLU A 84 10.75 7.90 24.52
CA GLU A 84 11.95 8.13 23.72
C GLU A 84 11.64 8.53 22.26
N HIS A 85 10.50 8.08 21.73
CA HIS A 85 10.08 8.34 20.36
C HIS A 85 8.76 9.13 20.29
N PRO A 86 8.71 10.38 20.81
CA PRO A 86 7.49 11.17 20.79
C PRO A 86 7.14 11.59 19.36
N ARG A 87 5.87 11.39 18.99
CA ARG A 87 5.31 11.95 17.76
C ARG A 87 4.49 13.20 18.02
N LEU A 88 4.68 14.22 17.19
CA LEU A 88 3.99 15.51 17.32
C LEU A 88 2.56 15.48 16.74
N GLY A 89 2.29 14.56 15.82
CA GLY A 89 0.98 14.38 15.20
C GLY A 89 -0.11 14.08 16.23
N ARG A 90 -1.28 14.74 16.11
CA ARG A 90 -2.41 14.59 17.06
C ARG A 90 -2.81 13.12 17.25
N SER A 91 -2.96 12.37 16.16
CA SER A 91 -3.36 10.96 16.21
C SER A 91 -2.35 10.07 16.91
N SER A 92 -1.05 10.31 16.70
CA SER A 92 0.01 9.55 17.39
C SER A 92 0.09 9.89 18.88
N ARG A 93 -0.10 11.16 19.26
CA ARG A 93 -0.19 11.56 20.68
C ARG A 93 -1.40 10.93 21.36
N GLN A 94 -2.54 10.88 20.67
CA GLN A 94 -3.74 10.22 21.18
C GLN A 94 -3.49 8.73 21.41
N LEU A 95 -2.91 8.02 20.42
CA LEU A 95 -2.57 6.61 20.57
C LEU A 95 -1.60 6.38 21.75
N ALA A 96 -0.55 7.18 21.87
CA ALA A 96 0.41 7.05 22.96
C ALA A 96 -0.28 7.24 24.33
N ALA A 97 -1.15 8.24 24.45
CA ALA A 97 -1.94 8.47 25.66
C ALA A 97 -2.92 7.32 25.96
N ASP A 98 -3.56 6.76 24.94
CA ASP A 98 -4.50 5.64 25.10
C ASP A 98 -3.76 4.36 25.52
N ILE A 99 -2.58 4.08 24.96
CA ILE A 99 -1.70 2.98 25.39
C ILE A 99 -1.25 3.17 26.84
N GLN A 100 -0.75 4.36 27.21
CA GLN A 100 -0.31 4.66 28.58
C GLN A 100 -1.47 4.53 29.58
N ARG A 101 -2.66 5.04 29.22
CA ARG A 101 -3.86 4.91 30.04
C ARG A 101 -4.21 3.44 30.25
N LEU A 102 -4.22 2.65 29.19
CA LEU A 102 -4.56 1.23 29.25
C LEU A 102 -3.58 0.45 30.14
N ILE A 103 -2.27 0.68 29.97
CA ILE A 103 -1.23 0.07 30.81
C ILE A 103 -1.42 0.48 32.29
N SER A 104 -1.76 1.73 32.56
CA SER A 104 -1.94 2.24 33.94
C SER A 104 -3.23 1.75 34.60
N SER A 105 -4.27 1.45 33.82
CA SER A 105 -5.59 1.06 34.32
C SER A 105 -5.80 -0.45 34.43
N THR A 106 -4.92 -1.26 33.85
CA THR A 106 -5.08 -2.70 33.73
C THR A 106 -3.96 -3.43 34.46
N ALA A 107 -4.30 -4.51 35.17
CA ALA A 107 -3.31 -5.32 35.85
C ALA A 107 -2.32 -5.91 34.83
N PRO A 108 -0.99 -5.87 35.06
CA PRO A 108 -0.02 -6.40 34.10
C PRO A 108 -0.19 -7.88 33.75
N ALA A 109 -0.82 -8.64 34.64
CA ALA A 109 -1.12 -10.06 34.46
C ALA A 109 -2.45 -10.33 33.72
N ASP A 110 -3.17 -9.29 33.27
CA ASP A 110 -4.40 -9.45 32.50
C ASP A 110 -4.11 -10.13 31.15
N PRO A 111 -4.74 -11.29 30.86
CA PRO A 111 -4.49 -12.03 29.63
C PRO A 111 -4.87 -11.28 28.36
N TYR A 112 -5.76 -10.28 28.42
CA TYR A 112 -6.27 -9.55 27.24
C TYR A 112 -5.57 -8.22 26.98
N LEU A 113 -4.70 -7.76 27.89
CA LEU A 113 -4.01 -6.47 27.75
C LEU A 113 -3.22 -6.36 26.44
N ARG A 114 -2.47 -7.41 26.09
CA ARG A 114 -1.65 -7.42 24.86
C ARG A 114 -2.46 -7.45 23.59
N GLU A 115 -3.55 -8.21 23.58
CA GLU A 115 -4.47 -8.26 22.45
C GLU A 115 -5.12 -6.89 22.23
N THR A 116 -5.51 -6.22 23.30
CA THR A 116 -6.08 -4.86 23.26
C THR A 116 -5.05 -3.84 22.75
N LEU A 117 -3.82 -3.89 23.24
CA LEU A 117 -2.72 -3.03 22.75
C LEU A 117 -2.42 -3.27 21.28
N THR A 118 -2.39 -4.53 20.86
CA THR A 118 -2.20 -4.92 19.46
C THR A 118 -3.30 -4.34 18.58
N THR A 119 -4.55 -4.46 19.02
CA THR A 119 -5.72 -3.93 18.31
C THR A 119 -5.64 -2.41 18.16
N LEU A 120 -5.21 -1.69 19.20
CA LEU A 120 -5.02 -0.23 19.13
C LEU A 120 -3.97 0.17 18.10
N ILE A 121 -2.84 -0.55 18.07
CA ILE A 121 -1.76 -0.27 17.11
C ILE A 121 -2.19 -0.60 15.68
N GLN A 122 -2.87 -1.74 15.47
CA GLN A 122 -3.43 -2.11 14.17
C GLN A 122 -4.49 -1.11 13.69
N ALA A 123 -5.37 -0.63 14.58
CA ALA A 123 -6.35 0.39 14.25
C ALA A 123 -5.67 1.71 13.86
N ALA A 124 -4.60 2.11 14.55
CA ALA A 124 -3.84 3.29 14.19
C ALA A 124 -3.11 3.15 12.85
N TRP A 125 -2.61 1.96 12.53
CA TRP A 125 -2.06 1.64 11.21
C TRP A 125 -3.14 1.70 10.13
N GLY A 126 -4.29 1.08 10.34
CA GLY A 126 -5.44 1.15 9.43
C GLY A 126 -5.85 2.61 9.15
N ALA A 127 -5.94 3.44 10.20
CA ALA A 127 -6.22 4.86 10.05
C ALA A 127 -5.11 5.63 9.31
N ALA A 128 -3.85 5.20 9.38
CA ALA A 128 -2.76 5.79 8.60
C ALA A 128 -2.88 5.42 7.12
N VAL A 129 -3.26 4.18 6.81
CA VAL A 129 -3.56 3.72 5.45
C VAL A 129 -4.78 4.46 4.89
N ASP A 130 -5.83 4.66 5.68
CA ASP A 130 -7.01 5.45 5.27
C ASP A 130 -6.63 6.88 4.90
N ARG A 131 -5.78 7.56 5.69
CA ARG A 131 -5.29 8.91 5.38
C ARG A 131 -4.41 8.91 4.14
N PHE A 132 -3.58 7.89 3.96
CA PHE A 132 -2.77 7.74 2.74
C PHE A 132 -3.67 7.69 1.49
N GLU A 133 -4.71 6.85 1.52
CA GLU A 133 -5.64 6.67 0.39
C GLU A 133 -6.54 7.87 0.13
N ASN A 134 -7.14 8.43 1.18
CA ASN A 134 -8.24 9.39 1.05
C ASN A 134 -7.80 10.85 1.16
N ASP A 135 -6.66 11.13 1.80
CA ASP A 135 -6.20 12.49 2.04
C ASP A 135 -4.91 12.78 1.27
N HIS A 136 -3.86 11.98 1.50
CA HIS A 136 -2.52 12.29 0.99
C HIS A 136 -2.41 12.06 -0.52
N LEU A 137 -2.81 10.89 -1.03
CA LEU A 137 -2.73 10.62 -2.47
C LEU A 137 -3.51 11.68 -3.28
N PRO A 138 -4.78 11.99 -2.98
CA PRO A 138 -5.50 13.07 -3.67
C PRO A 138 -4.81 14.44 -3.56
N ALA A 139 -4.23 14.78 -2.40
CA ALA A 139 -3.58 16.08 -2.21
C ALA A 139 -2.30 16.25 -3.03
N PHE A 140 -1.57 15.16 -3.30
CA PHE A 140 -0.32 15.21 -4.08
C PHE A 140 -0.51 14.99 -5.57
N ARG A 141 -1.66 14.47 -6.02
CA ARG A 141 -1.93 14.22 -7.45
C ARG A 141 -1.86 15.52 -8.26
N PRO A 142 -1.00 15.60 -9.30
CA PRO A 142 -1.00 16.72 -10.21
C PRO A 142 -2.22 16.66 -11.16
N PRO A 143 -2.53 17.75 -11.89
CA PRO A 143 -3.67 17.79 -12.82
C PRO A 143 -3.63 16.72 -13.93
N ASP A 144 -2.45 16.25 -14.31
CA ASP A 144 -2.18 15.24 -15.32
C ASP A 144 -2.00 13.82 -14.74
N ALA A 145 -2.38 13.60 -13.47
CA ALA A 145 -2.15 12.32 -12.77
C ALA A 145 -2.76 11.11 -13.52
N GLU A 146 -3.94 11.25 -14.13
CA GLU A 146 -4.57 10.18 -14.92
C GLU A 146 -3.68 9.77 -16.11
N GLU A 147 -3.15 10.75 -16.84
CA GLU A 147 -2.30 10.51 -18.00
C GLU A 147 -1.00 9.80 -17.60
N GLN A 148 -0.43 10.19 -16.45
CA GLN A 148 0.74 9.52 -15.89
C GLN A 148 0.45 8.07 -15.47
N LEU A 149 -0.72 7.79 -14.87
CA LEU A 149 -1.12 6.43 -14.48
C LEU A 149 -1.40 5.55 -15.71
N VAL A 150 -2.04 6.08 -16.74
CA VAL A 150 -2.25 5.37 -18.01
C VAL A 150 -0.91 5.05 -18.68
N ALA A 151 0.01 6.01 -18.74
CA ALA A 151 1.35 5.80 -19.29
C ALA A 151 2.12 4.73 -18.50
N LEU A 152 2.03 4.75 -17.17
CA LEU A 152 2.64 3.75 -16.30
C LEU A 152 2.02 2.36 -16.53
N ALA A 153 0.69 2.25 -16.60
CA ALA A 153 0.00 1.00 -16.88
C ALA A 153 0.43 0.42 -18.24
N SER A 154 0.54 1.27 -19.27
CA SER A 154 1.03 0.87 -20.59
C SER A 154 2.46 0.33 -20.54
N ALA A 155 3.36 1.00 -19.83
CA ALA A 155 4.74 0.53 -19.68
C ALA A 155 4.82 -0.83 -18.96
N ILE A 156 3.99 -1.04 -17.93
CA ILE A 156 3.91 -2.32 -17.21
C ILE A 156 3.38 -3.42 -18.12
N ALA A 157 2.30 -3.17 -18.86
CA ALA A 157 1.71 -4.12 -19.80
C ALA A 157 2.68 -4.53 -20.92
N GLN A 158 3.38 -3.55 -21.50
CA GLN A 158 4.41 -3.81 -22.52
C GLN A 158 5.56 -4.65 -21.95
N THR A 159 6.03 -4.33 -20.74
CA THR A 159 7.08 -5.10 -20.07
C THR A 159 6.64 -6.54 -19.82
N ARG A 160 5.38 -6.75 -19.41
CA ARG A 160 4.80 -8.07 -19.21
C ARG A 160 4.76 -8.87 -20.51
N SER A 161 4.28 -8.25 -21.59
CA SER A 161 4.27 -8.87 -22.92
C SER A 161 5.67 -9.27 -23.36
N MET A 162 6.65 -8.37 -23.21
CA MET A 162 8.05 -8.63 -23.55
C MET A 162 8.64 -9.79 -22.74
N ALA A 163 8.38 -9.85 -21.42
CA ALA A 163 8.85 -10.94 -20.58
C ALA A 163 8.27 -12.31 -21.01
N LEU A 164 6.99 -12.34 -21.40
CA LEU A 164 6.34 -13.56 -21.90
C LEU A 164 6.91 -13.99 -23.25
N SER A 165 7.11 -13.05 -24.20
CA SER A 165 7.73 -13.33 -25.49
C SER A 165 9.16 -13.86 -25.33
N LEU A 166 9.99 -13.22 -24.50
CA LEU A 166 11.35 -13.69 -24.22
C LEU A 166 11.36 -15.09 -23.61
N ARG A 167 10.37 -15.43 -22.79
CA ARG A 167 10.25 -16.78 -22.22
C ARG A 167 9.88 -17.82 -23.28
N ALA A 168 9.02 -17.46 -24.22
CA ALA A 168 8.66 -18.31 -25.36
C ALA A 168 9.84 -18.54 -26.30
N ASP A 169 10.68 -17.52 -26.50
CA ASP A 169 11.89 -17.56 -27.32
C ASP A 169 13.11 -18.17 -26.58
N GLU A 170 12.88 -18.86 -25.45
CA GLU A 170 13.91 -19.50 -24.60
C GLU A 170 14.94 -18.55 -23.96
N HIS A 171 14.75 -17.23 -24.03
CA HIS A 171 15.55 -16.21 -23.35
C HIS A 171 15.18 -16.03 -21.86
N ARG A 172 15.25 -17.13 -21.10
CA ARG A 172 14.74 -17.21 -19.71
C ARG A 172 15.38 -16.21 -18.75
N GLY A 173 16.69 -15.97 -18.85
CA GLY A 173 17.38 -15.04 -17.95
C GLY A 173 16.86 -13.60 -18.03
N PHE A 174 16.58 -13.10 -19.24
CA PHE A 174 15.99 -11.75 -19.41
C PHE A 174 14.53 -11.72 -19.00
N ALA A 175 13.77 -12.77 -19.34
CA ALA A 175 12.37 -12.89 -18.93
C ALA A 175 12.23 -12.87 -17.39
N ASP A 176 13.10 -13.60 -16.68
CA ASP A 176 13.10 -13.65 -15.21
C ASP A 176 13.53 -12.30 -14.60
N ALA A 177 14.48 -11.58 -15.22
CA ALA A 177 14.86 -10.24 -14.78
C ALA A 177 13.69 -9.24 -14.89
N LEU A 178 12.94 -9.26 -16.00
CA LEU A 178 11.74 -8.45 -16.16
C LEU A 178 10.63 -8.87 -15.19
N ALA A 179 10.50 -10.18 -14.92
CA ALA A 179 9.57 -10.71 -13.93
C ALA A 179 9.85 -10.19 -12.52
N ALA A 180 11.12 -10.18 -12.14
CA ALA A 180 11.58 -9.66 -10.86
C ALA A 180 11.29 -8.16 -10.75
N MET A 181 11.66 -7.37 -11.77
CA MET A 181 11.38 -5.93 -11.80
C MET A 181 9.88 -5.63 -11.67
N LEU A 182 9.04 -6.37 -12.39
CA LEU A 182 7.59 -6.24 -12.32
C LEU A 182 7.03 -6.59 -10.93
N THR A 183 7.58 -7.63 -10.30
CA THR A 183 7.22 -8.03 -8.93
C THR A 183 7.60 -6.97 -7.92
N GLU A 184 8.80 -6.39 -8.05
CA GLU A 184 9.25 -5.29 -7.20
C GLU A 184 8.31 -4.09 -7.27
N ILE A 185 7.81 -3.74 -8.45
CA ILE A 185 6.88 -2.62 -8.60
C ILE A 185 5.42 -2.93 -8.22
N GLY A 186 5.13 -4.18 -7.82
CA GLY A 186 3.81 -4.59 -7.35
C GLY A 186 2.94 -5.29 -8.39
N PHE A 187 3.45 -5.59 -9.59
CA PHE A 187 2.70 -6.19 -10.69
C PHE A 187 3.32 -7.53 -11.15
N PRO A 188 3.34 -8.57 -10.29
CA PRO A 188 4.00 -9.84 -10.63
C PRO A 188 3.45 -10.46 -11.91
N LEU A 189 4.32 -11.09 -12.71
CA LEU A 189 3.94 -11.69 -14.00
C LEU A 189 2.88 -12.79 -13.90
N GLY A 190 2.88 -13.55 -12.80
CA GLY A 190 1.97 -14.68 -12.60
C GLY A 190 0.52 -14.27 -12.29
N VAL A 191 0.25 -12.97 -12.10
CA VAL A 191 -1.08 -12.46 -11.80
C VAL A 191 -1.57 -11.66 -13.00
N ARG A 192 -2.49 -12.24 -13.77
CA ARG A 192 -3.16 -11.50 -14.85
C ARG A 192 -3.98 -10.39 -14.20
N ASP A 193 -3.78 -9.17 -14.69
CA ASP A 193 -4.41 -7.98 -14.15
C ASP A 193 -5.20 -7.31 -15.28
N LEU A 194 -6.42 -7.78 -15.46
CA LEU A 194 -7.34 -7.30 -16.50
C LEU A 194 -7.67 -5.80 -16.31
N VAL A 195 -7.62 -5.31 -15.08
CA VAL A 195 -7.86 -3.90 -14.77
C VAL A 195 -6.70 -3.07 -15.28
N LEU A 196 -5.47 -3.47 -14.98
CA LEU A 196 -4.27 -2.81 -15.51
C LEU A 196 -4.22 -2.85 -17.05
N GLU A 197 -4.56 -3.99 -17.66
CA GLU A 197 -4.62 -4.15 -19.12
C GLU A 197 -5.65 -3.18 -19.75
N SER A 198 -6.82 -3.05 -19.12
CA SER A 198 -7.87 -2.12 -19.54
C SER A 198 -7.46 -0.66 -19.39
N VAL A 199 -6.75 -0.29 -18.31
CA VAL A 199 -6.19 1.05 -18.13
C VAL A 199 -5.12 1.34 -19.19
N ALA A 200 -4.28 0.36 -19.51
CA ALA A 200 -3.22 0.49 -20.49
C ALA A 200 -3.72 0.65 -21.94
N SER A 201 -4.79 -0.05 -22.32
CA SER A 201 -5.34 -0.03 -23.69
C SER A 201 -6.47 0.98 -23.87
N GLY A 202 -7.11 1.41 -22.79
CA GLY A 202 -8.37 2.17 -22.83
C GLY A 202 -9.59 1.34 -23.25
N GLU A 203 -9.43 0.02 -23.44
CA GLU A 203 -10.52 -0.88 -23.78
C GLU A 203 -11.26 -1.34 -22.52
N PRO A 204 -12.60 -1.47 -22.55
CA PRO A 204 -13.37 -1.91 -21.39
C PRO A 204 -13.06 -3.37 -21.01
N ILE A 205 -13.11 -3.68 -19.72
CA ILE A 205 -12.94 -5.05 -19.19
C ILE A 205 -14.08 -5.94 -19.70
N ASN A 206 -13.76 -6.95 -20.49
CA ASN A 206 -14.69 -8.01 -20.89
C ASN A 206 -14.73 -9.10 -19.82
N LEU A 207 -15.68 -9.01 -18.88
CA LEU A 207 -15.90 -10.01 -17.81
C LEU A 207 -16.53 -11.33 -18.29
N ARG A 208 -16.73 -11.52 -19.59
CA ARG A 208 -17.48 -12.67 -20.15
C ARG A 208 -16.63 -13.91 -20.42
N SER A 209 -15.30 -13.81 -20.45
CA SER A 209 -14.44 -14.94 -20.84
C SER A 209 -14.16 -15.96 -19.73
N ASP A 210 -14.51 -15.66 -18.47
CA ASP A 210 -14.13 -16.51 -17.32
C ASP A 210 -15.27 -17.48 -16.89
N ILE A 211 -16.43 -17.45 -17.55
CA ILE A 211 -17.60 -18.29 -17.19
C ILE A 211 -17.73 -19.54 -18.09
N GLU A 212 -17.04 -19.62 -19.23
CA GLU A 212 -17.18 -20.75 -20.18
C GLU A 212 -16.11 -21.85 -20.02
N GLY A 213 -15.42 -21.91 -18.87
CA GLY A 213 -14.30 -22.83 -18.63
C GLY A 213 -14.59 -24.11 -17.82
N GLU A 214 -15.79 -24.28 -17.27
CA GLU A 214 -16.17 -25.49 -16.51
C GLU A 214 -17.43 -26.14 -17.10
N GLU A 215 -17.33 -26.69 -18.31
CA GLU A 215 -18.24 -27.75 -18.76
C GLU A 215 -17.57 -28.52 -19.92
N ASN A 216 -16.84 -29.58 -19.56
CA ASN A 216 -16.75 -30.86 -20.29
C ASN A 216 -15.98 -31.90 -19.47
#